data_AF-A0A358R3P3-F1
#
_entry.id   AF-A0A358R3P3-F1
#
_cell.length_a   1.000
_cell.length_b   1.000
_cell.length_c   1.000
_cell.angle_alpha   90.00
_cell.angle_beta   90.00
_cell.angle_gamma   90.00
#
_symmetry.space_group_name_H-M   'P 1'
#
loop_
_entity.id
_entity.type
_entity.pdbx_description
1 polymer ?
#
loop_
_entity_poly.entity_id
_entity_poly.type
_entity_poly.pdbx_seq_one_letter_code
_entity_poly.pdbx_strand_id
1 'polypeptide(L)' 'VTLSSFQKAVTIQHLTRQGVQSIGPAVVEMARAEGLDAHARAMEQRLNALEDSSDG' A
#
# COMPACT_ATOMS: atom_id res chain seq x y z
N VAL A 1 -9.14 -11.37 -33.16
CA VAL A 1 -8.41 -10.13 -32.81
C VAL A 1 -9.42 -9.16 -32.20
N THR A 2 -9.12 -8.52 -31.06
CA THR A 2 -10.05 -7.58 -30.41
C THR A 2 -9.33 -6.25 -30.14
N LEU A 3 -10.09 -5.18 -29.96
CA LEU A 3 -9.53 -3.84 -29.76
C LEU A 3 -8.59 -3.76 -28.55
N SER A 4 -8.86 -4.52 -27.49
CA SER A 4 -8.00 -4.58 -26.30
C SER A 4 -6.62 -5.15 -26.59
N SER A 5 -6.44 -5.93 -27.67
CA SER A 5 -5.12 -6.44 -28.10
C SER A 5 -4.18 -5.34 -28.59
N PHE A 6 -4.70 -4.14 -28.89
CA PHE A 6 -3.93 -2.97 -29.33
C PHE A 6 -3.90 -1.84 -28.28
N GLN A 7 -4.37 -2.10 -27.06
CA GLN A 7 -4.42 -1.11 -25.99
C GLN A 7 -3.57 -1.55 -24.79
N LYS A 8 -2.96 -0.58 -24.10
CA LYS A 8 -2.27 -0.82 -22.83
C LYS A 8 -3.21 -0.53 -21.67
N ALA A 9 -3.45 -1.51 -20.81
CA ALA A 9 -4.16 -1.32 -19.56
C ALA A 9 -3.19 -0.75 -18.50
N VAL A 10 -3.58 0.34 -17.84
CA VAL A 10 -2.83 0.96 -16.73
C VAL A 10 -3.75 1.07 -15.54
N THR A 11 -3.32 0.55 -14.38
CA THR A 11 -4.07 0.66 -13.13
C THR A 11 -3.61 1.88 -12.35
N ILE A 12 -4.58 2.58 -11.75
CA ILE A 12 -4.34 3.73 -10.86
C ILE A 12 -4.92 3.37 -9.49
N GLN A 13 -4.17 3.68 -8.43
CA GLN A 13 -4.59 3.40 -7.07
C GLN A 13 -4.46 4.66 -6.22
N HIS A 14 -5.44 4.88 -5.36
CA HIS A 14 -5.46 5.96 -4.38
C HIS A 14 -6.01 5.41 -3.06
N LEU A 15 -5.37 5.74 -1.95
CA LEU A 15 -5.79 5.29 -0.62
C LEU A 15 -5.98 6.50 0.30
N THR A 16 -7.07 6.46 1.07
CA THR A 16 -7.30 7.40 2.16
C THR A 16 -6.50 7.00 3.40
N ARG A 17 -6.37 7.91 4.38
CA ARG A 17 -5.78 7.62 5.69
C ARG A 17 -6.38 6.35 6.33
N GLN A 18 -7.71 6.25 6.35
CA GLN A 18 -8.42 5.07 6.88
C GLN A 18 -8.11 3.81 6.05
N GLY A 19 -8.04 3.92 4.72
CA GLY A 19 -7.68 2.80 3.86
C GLY A 19 -6.28 2.26 4.16
N VAL A 20 -5.32 3.18 4.35
CA VAL A 20 -3.94 2.85 4.73
C VAL A 20 -3.91 2.14 6.09
N GLN A 21 -4.66 2.61 7.09
CA GLN A 21 -4.75 1.96 8.40
C GLN A 21 -5.41 0.57 8.33
N SER A 22 -6.41 0.42 7.45
CA SER A 22 -7.15 -0.84 7.29
C SER A 22 -6.31 -1.95 6.66
N ILE A 23 -5.60 -1.66 5.57
CA ILE A 23 -4.85 -2.70 4.83
C ILE A 23 -3.35 -2.73 5.15
N GLY A 24 -2.81 -1.63 5.69
CA GLY A 24 -1.38 -1.47 5.97
C GLY A 24 -0.77 -2.58 6.81
N PRO A 25 -1.41 -3.03 7.92
CA PRO A 25 -0.89 -4.13 8.72
C PRO A 25 -0.72 -5.43 7.94
N ALA A 26 -1.68 -5.77 7.07
CA ALA A 26 -1.59 -6.96 6.22
C ALA A 26 -0.47 -6.84 5.18
N VAL A 27 -0.25 -5.65 4.61
CA VAL A 27 0.85 -5.40 3.66
C VAL A 27 2.21 -5.59 4.35
N VAL A 28 2.36 -5.11 5.60
CA VAL A 28 3.59 -5.30 6.37
C VAL A 28 3.84 -6.79 6.64
N GLU A 29 2.82 -7.52 7.09
CA GLU A 29 2.93 -8.96 7.38
C GLU A 29 3.37 -9.75 6.13
N MET A 30 2.71 -9.52 4.99
CA MET A 30 3.07 -10.18 3.73
C MET A 30 4.49 -9.82 3.29
N ALA A 31 4.85 -8.52 3.32
CA ALA A 31 6.18 -8.08 2.90
C ALA A 31 7.28 -8.67 3.79
N ARG A 32 7.06 -8.82 5.11
CA ARG A 32 8.00 -9.49 6.00
C ARG A 32 8.11 -10.99 5.71
N ALA A 33 6.98 -11.66 5.48
CA ALA A 33 6.97 -13.07 5.11
C ALA A 33 7.71 -13.36 3.80
N GLU A 34 7.69 -12.42 2.85
CA GLU A 34 8.42 -12.50 1.58
C GLU A 34 9.88 -12.01 1.65
N GLY A 35 10.34 -11.53 2.82
CA GLY A 35 11.69 -10.98 2.99
C GLY A 35 11.91 -9.62 2.32
N LEU A 36 10.83 -8.89 2.02
CA LEU A 36 10.85 -7.58 1.37
C LEU A 36 10.89 -6.44 2.40
N ASP A 37 11.94 -6.37 3.20
CA ASP A 37 12.05 -5.44 4.33
C ASP A 37 11.85 -3.97 3.95
N ALA A 38 12.34 -3.55 2.78
CA ALA A 38 12.17 -2.17 2.31
C ALA A 38 10.68 -1.84 2.05
N HIS A 39 9.91 -2.80 1.53
CA HIS A 39 8.48 -2.62 1.30
C HIS A 39 7.71 -2.56 2.62
N ALA A 40 8.04 -3.43 3.58
CA ALA A 40 7.47 -3.41 4.93
C ALA A 40 7.72 -2.07 5.62
N ARG A 41 8.99 -1.62 5.66
CA ARG A 41 9.39 -0.35 6.29
C ARG A 41 8.70 0.86 5.67
N ALA A 42 8.49 0.87 4.36
CA ALA A 42 7.77 1.96 3.69
C ALA A 42 6.32 2.06 4.18
N MET A 43 5.66 0.91 4.45
CA MET A 43 4.30 0.87 4.96
C MET A 43 4.27 1.23 6.46
N GLU A 44 5.18 0.68 7.27
CA GLU A 44 5.33 1.01 8.69
C GLU A 44 5.53 2.52 8.91
N GLN A 45 6.41 3.16 8.13
CA GLN A 45 6.64 4.59 8.22
C GLN A 45 5.35 5.40 7.99
N ARG A 46 4.51 4.96 7.05
CA ARG A 46 3.22 5.61 6.78
C ARG A 46 2.28 5.41 7.96
N LEU A 47 2.16 4.19 8.50
CA LEU A 47 1.29 3.92 9.65
C LEU A 47 1.68 4.76 10.86
N ASN A 48 2.97 4.79 11.21
CA ASN A 48 3.47 5.57 12.34
C ASN A 48 3.18 7.07 12.18
N ALA A 49 3.41 7.62 10.98
CA ALA A 49 3.09 9.02 10.71
C ALA A 49 1.59 9.34 10.85
N LEU A 50 0.70 8.36 10.64
CA LEU A 50 -0.73 8.53 10.83
C LEU A 50 -1.15 8.45 12.30
N GLU A 51 -0.45 7.65 13.11
CA GLU A 51 -0.64 7.56 14.57
C GLU A 51 -0.18 8.86 15.26
N ASP A 52 1.01 9.35 14.92
CA ASP A 52 1.58 10.60 15.45
C ASP A 52 0.70 11.83 15.17
N SER A 53 -0.07 11.80 14.07
CA SER A 53 -0.98 12.89 13.69
C SER A 53 -2.42 12.71 14.18
N SER A 54 -2.69 11.68 14.99
CA SER A 54 -3.98 11.49 15.69
C SER A 54 -3.94 11.88 17.17
N ASP A 55 -2.76 12.24 17.70
CA ASP A 55 -2.55 12.67 19.10
C ASP A 55 -2.44 14.20 19.25
N GLY A 56 -3.24 14.95 18.47
CA GLY A 56 -3.25 16.43 18.45
C GLY A 56 -4.65 17.02 18.36
#